data_AF-A0A8T1SJL4-F1
#
_entry.id   AF-A0A8T1SJL4-F1
#
_cell.length_a   1.000
_cell.length_b   1.000
_cell.length_c   1.000
_cell.angle_alpha   90.00
_cell.angle_beta   90.00
_cell.angle_gamma   90.00
#
_symmetry.space_group_name_H-M   'P 1'
#
loop_
_entity.id
_entity.type
_entity.pdbx_description
1 polymer ?
#
loop_
_entity_poly.entity_id
_entity_poly.type
_entity_poly.pdbx_seq_one_letter_code
_entity_poly.pdbx_strand_id
1 'polypeptide(L)' 'MKFKQKQREEQAEPDGTEVADKAAYLMNLNSADLLKAICCPRVKVGNE' A
#
# COMPACT_ATOMS: atom_id res chain seq x y z
N MET A 1 0.84 9.61 -4.45
CA MET A 1 1.52 8.81 -3.41
C MET A 1 2.95 8.61 -3.88
N LYS A 2 3.92 8.56 -2.96
CA LYS A 2 5.33 8.30 -3.26
C LYS A 2 5.77 7.04 -2.54
N PHE A 3 6.67 6.30 -3.17
CA PHE A 3 7.23 5.06 -2.63
C PHE A 3 8.74 5.11 -2.78
N LYS A 4 9.43 4.41 -1.89
CA LYS A 4 10.87 4.24 -1.93
C LYS A 4 11.22 2.76 -1.84
N GLN A 5 12.37 2.39 -2.38
CA GLN A 5 12.90 1.05 -2.23
C GLN A 5 13.60 0.94 -0.88
N LYS A 6 13.31 -0.12 -0.12
CA LYS A 6 14.07 -0.41 1.09
C LYS A 6 15.46 -0.92 0.71
N GLN A 7 16.47 -0.52 1.46
CA GLN A 7 17.85 -0.86 1.12
C GLN A 7 18.05 -2.38 1.08
N ARG A 8 18.52 -2.91 -0.06
CA ARG A 8 18.73 -4.35 -0.35
C ARG A 8 17.45 -5.19 -0.50
N GLU A 9 16.27 -4.57 -0.58
CA GLU A 9 15.02 -5.26 -0.89
C GLU A 9 14.48 -4.77 -2.25
N GLU A 10 13.87 -5.65 -3.04
CA GLU A 10 13.20 -5.26 -4.29
C GLU A 10 11.83 -4.60 -4.02
N GLN A 11 11.26 -4.87 -2.86
CA GLN A 11 9.95 -4.38 -2.46
C GLN A 11 9.98 -2.88 -2.11
N ALA A 12 8.95 -2.17 -2.56
CA ALA A 12 8.75 -0.78 -2.24
C ALA A 12 8.00 -0.60 -0.89
N GLU A 13 8.34 0.46 -0.17
CA GLU A 13 7.64 0.95 1.02
C GLU A 13 7.08 2.37 0.80
N PRO A 14 5.97 2.75 1.47
CA PRO A 14 5.41 4.09 1.34
C PRO A 14 6.39 5.15 1.85
N ASP A 15 6.59 6.21 1.07
CA ASP A 15 7.39 7.38 1.49
C ASP A 15 6.45 8.48 2.01
N GLY A 16 5.79 8.19 3.13
CA GLY A 16 4.75 9.01 3.75
C GLY A 16 3.31 8.60 3.36
N THR A 17 2.34 8.98 4.20
CA THR A 17 0.94 8.54 4.08
C THR A 17 -0.04 9.63 3.65
N GLU A 18 0.33 10.90 3.69
CA GLU A 18 -0.60 12.04 3.55
C GLU A 18 -1.47 11.96 2.27
N VAL A 19 -0.87 11.56 1.15
CA VAL A 19 -1.62 11.42 -0.11
C VAL A 19 -2.52 10.17 -0.10
N ALA A 20 -2.10 9.10 0.57
CA ALA A 20 -2.90 7.91 0.74
C ALA A 20 -4.10 8.18 1.67
N ASP A 21 -3.91 8.95 2.74
CA ASP A 21 -4.97 9.36 3.67
C ASP A 21 -6.05 10.18 2.95
N LYS A 22 -5.64 11.16 2.13
CA LYS A 22 -6.54 11.96 1.29
C LYS A 22 -7.29 11.10 0.27
N ALA A 23 -6.60 10.20 -0.42
CA ALA A 23 -7.23 9.32 -1.40
C ALA A 23 -8.22 8.35 -0.75
N ALA A 24 -7.83 7.74 0.37
CA ALA A 24 -8.65 6.82 1.13
C ALA A 24 -9.92 7.49 1.66
N TYR A 25 -9.83 8.74 2.14
CA TYR A 25 -10.99 9.53 2.54
C TYR A 25 -12.00 9.69 1.40
N LEU A 26 -11.55 10.10 0.20
CA LEU A 26 -12.41 10.31 -0.96
C LEU A 26 -13.03 8.99 -1.47
N MET A 27 -12.30 7.89 -1.34
CA MET A 27 -12.76 6.56 -1.78
C MET A 27 -13.53 5.80 -0.69
N ASN A 28 -13.71 6.41 0.49
CA ASN A 28 -14.32 5.77 1.67
C ASN A 28 -13.64 4.44 2.06
N LEU A 29 -12.31 4.44 2.05
CA LEU A 29 -11.45 3.31 2.40
C LEU A 29 -10.61 3.61 3.64
N ASN A 30 -10.05 2.56 4.24
CA ASN A 30 -9.01 2.70 5.25
C ASN A 30 -7.64 2.89 4.57
N SER A 31 -6.91 3.95 4.94
CA SER A 31 -5.62 4.29 4.35
C SER A 31 -4.53 3.25 4.62
N ALA A 32 -4.50 2.67 5.83
CA ALA A 32 -3.53 1.64 6.17
C ALA A 32 -3.78 0.35 5.37
N ASP A 33 -5.03 -0.05 5.21
CA ASP A 33 -5.40 -1.20 4.39
C ASP A 33 -5.11 -0.94 2.90
N LEU A 34 -5.34 0.28 2.41
CA LEU A 34 -4.98 0.69 1.05
C LEU A 34 -3.47 0.55 0.79
N LEU A 35 -2.64 1.11 1.67
CA LEU A 35 -1.18 1.03 1.54
C LEU A 35 -0.69 -0.42 1.66
N LYS A 36 -1.29 -1.22 2.56
CA LYS A 36 -0.97 -2.65 2.68
C LYS A 36 -1.36 -3.43 1.43
N ALA A 37 -2.54 -3.16 0.86
CA ALA A 37 -2.98 -3.82 -0.36
C ALA A 37 -2.09 -3.50 -1.57
N ILE A 38 -1.52 -2.29 -1.62
CA ILE A 38 -0.61 -1.87 -2.69
C ILE A 38 0.80 -2.46 -2.49
N CYS A 39 1.37 -2.38 -1.29
CA CYS A 39 2.74 -2.83 -1.05
C CYS A 39 2.85 -4.35 -0.79
N CYS A 40 1.81 -4.97 -0.25
CA CYS A 40 1.79 -6.38 0.11
C CYS A 40 0.45 -7.03 -0.31
N PRO A 41 0.15 -7.08 -1.62
CA PRO A 41 -1.09 -7.66 -2.10
C PRO A 41 -1.16 -9.14 -1.72
N ARG A 42 -2.34 -9.58 -1.30
CA ARG A 42 -2.62 -11.01 -1.15
C ARG A 42 -3.26 -11.53 -2.42
N VAL A 43 -2.63 -12.54 -3.01
CA VAL A 43 -3.14 -13.23 -4.19
C VAL A 43 -3.73 -14.55 -3.73
N LYS A 44 -5.01 -14.78 -4.05
CA LYS A 44 -5.66 -16.06 -3.79
C LYS A 44 -5.22 -17.07 -4.87
N VAL A 45 -4.63 -18.19 -4.47
CA VAL A 45 -4.18 -19.29 -5.35
C VAL A 45 -4.95 -20.56 -4.98
N GLY A 46 -5.99 -20.87 -5.77
CA GLY A 46 -6.86 -22.01 -5.50
C GLY A 46 -7.75 -21.77 -4.27
N ASN A 47 -7.56 -22.57 -3.22
CA ASN A 47 -8.29 -22.44 -1.96
C ASN A 47 -7.54 -21.63 -0.89
N GLU A 48 -6.30 -21.22 -1.16
CA GLU A 48 -5.50 -20.33 -0.30
C GLU A 48 -5.59 -18.88 -0.76
#